data_AF-A0A3B1DSF1-F1
#
_entry.id   AF-A0A3B1DSF1-F1
#
_cell.length_a   1.000
_cell.length_b   1.000
_cell.length_c   1.000
_cell.angle_alpha   90.00
_cell.angle_beta   90.00
_cell.angle_gamma   90.00
#
_symmetry.space_group_name_H-M   'P 1'
#
loop_
_entity.id
_entity.type
_entity.pdbx_description
1 polymer ?
#
loop_
_entity_poly.entity_id
_entity_poly.type
_entity_poly.pdbx_seq_one_letter_code
_entity_poly.pdbx_strand_id
1 'polypeptide(L)'
;MKKILQHSELNELMERLCEDRLSATEMMRIEEIVISDRSARQYYLNYIQLHGTLHWDAAGGLALSDVTTLAPSQQQVRSYRSRRFIIAITSVAALLVVGWFLQRHYFSHSVEPTDIVVVSSQKKQQPLVIEPPVTRHQKNRSLKFFPAKPPRLMTQQNTASSEKDEETSTETPLPKMVHRPTVPIEKNPPLSMVSYINNRIQQGWEEGEVTPSPTTTDEEWVRRLHLDITGKIPSAKVVASFVKDKNPEKSSLLVNELLESPGYVSHFTTIWANLLIGRDASRDVNRASLEQFLSQSFSKNRTWNQMAADLISAEGDAEENGAANFLLANLNNQAVPATAITARLFLGTQVQCTQCHDHPFNDWKQDQFWELNCFFKQTKKVRSSKKKRAKLISQQKGGPTFYENRRG
;
A
#
# COMPACT_ATOMS: atom_id res chain seq x y z
N MET A 1 34.65 -25.92 -23.86
CA MET A 1 34.72 -24.50 -24.27
C MET A 1 33.36 -23.88 -24.60
N LYS A 2 32.54 -24.44 -25.50
CA LYS A 2 31.27 -23.83 -25.93
C LYS A 2 30.27 -23.51 -24.79
N LYS A 3 30.12 -24.42 -23.82
CA LYS A 3 29.27 -24.21 -22.62
C LYS A 3 29.79 -23.13 -21.66
N ILE A 4 31.10 -22.90 -21.60
CA ILE A 4 31.70 -21.88 -20.72
C ILE A 4 31.44 -20.47 -21.30
N LEU A 5 31.54 -20.34 -22.62
CA LEU A 5 31.25 -19.10 -23.35
C LEU A 5 29.77 -18.70 -23.25
N GLN A 6 28.85 -19.67 -23.28
CA GLN A 6 27.41 -19.40 -23.16
C GLN A 6 26.98 -18.90 -21.77
N HIS A 7 27.63 -19.34 -20.68
CA HIS A 7 27.34 -18.81 -19.35
C HIS A 7 27.89 -17.39 -19.16
N SER A 8 29.05 -17.07 -19.76
CA SER A 8 29.60 -15.71 -19.74
C SER A 8 28.72 -14.73 -20.51
N GLU A 9 28.26 -15.12 -21.69
CA GLU A 9 27.32 -14.34 -22.50
C GLU A 9 25.98 -14.15 -21.76
N LEU A 10 25.45 -15.21 -21.14
CA LEU A 10 24.22 -15.14 -20.36
C LEU A 10 24.36 -14.18 -19.18
N ASN A 11 25.48 -14.18 -18.45
CA ASN A 11 25.68 -13.26 -17.33
C ASN A 11 25.61 -11.79 -17.77
N GLU A 12 26.30 -11.41 -18.84
CA GLU A 12 26.26 -10.03 -19.35
C GLU A 12 24.85 -9.60 -19.79
N LEU A 13 24.10 -10.50 -20.43
CA LEU A 13 22.72 -10.24 -20.82
C LEU A 13 21.80 -10.09 -19.59
N MET A 14 22.03 -10.88 -18.55
CA MET A 14 21.27 -10.81 -17.31
C MET A 14 21.56 -9.54 -16.49
N GLU A 15 22.79 -9.01 -16.53
CA GLU A 15 23.13 -7.70 -15.96
C GLU A 15 22.39 -6.58 -16.68
N ARG A 16 22.40 -6.57 -18.02
CA ARG A 16 21.64 -5.57 -18.81
C ARG A 16 20.14 -5.65 -18.59
N LEU A 17 19.59 -6.85 -18.39
CA LEU A 17 18.19 -7.04 -18.01
C LEU A 17 17.87 -6.38 -16.67
N CYS A 18 18.74 -6.52 -15.67
CA CYS A 18 18.52 -5.96 -14.33
C CYS A 18 18.66 -4.43 -14.29
N GLU A 19 19.42 -3.86 -15.21
CA GLU A 19 19.63 -2.41 -15.33
C GLU A 19 18.63 -1.72 -16.27
N ASP A 20 17.63 -2.45 -16.79
CA ASP A 20 16.64 -1.97 -17.76
C ASP A 20 17.29 -1.44 -19.07
N ARG A 21 18.40 -2.06 -19.48
CA ARG A 21 19.17 -1.69 -20.68
C ARG A 21 19.06 -2.72 -21.81
N LEU A 22 18.19 -3.71 -21.67
CA LEU A 22 18.11 -4.84 -22.60
C LEU A 22 17.33 -4.49 -23.87
N SER A 23 17.90 -4.76 -25.04
CA SER A 23 17.19 -4.65 -26.32
C SER A 23 16.28 -5.86 -26.59
N ALA A 24 15.30 -5.71 -27.49
CA ALA A 24 14.41 -6.81 -27.89
C ALA A 24 15.17 -8.01 -28.51
N THR A 25 16.25 -7.73 -29.25
CA THR A 25 17.14 -8.75 -29.83
C THR A 25 17.93 -9.51 -28.77
N GLU A 26 18.39 -8.82 -27.73
CA GLU A 26 19.10 -9.45 -26.61
C GLU A 26 18.14 -10.28 -25.73
N MET A 27 16.87 -9.86 -25.60
CA MET A 27 15.85 -10.65 -24.91
C MET A 27 15.59 -11.99 -25.60
N MET A 28 15.48 -12.00 -26.94
CA MET A 28 15.37 -13.25 -27.71
C MET A 28 16.61 -14.14 -27.55
N ARG A 29 17.80 -13.53 -27.40
CA ARG A 29 19.05 -14.26 -27.19
C ARG A 29 19.09 -14.95 -25.82
N ILE A 30 18.60 -14.30 -24.76
CA ILE A 30 18.44 -14.93 -23.45
C ILE A 30 17.52 -16.16 -23.56
N GLU A 31 16.37 -16.00 -24.23
CA GLU A 31 15.40 -17.09 -24.40
C GLU A 31 16.01 -18.29 -25.14
N GLU A 32 16.75 -18.05 -26.23
CA GLU A 32 17.44 -19.08 -26.98
C GLU A 32 18.45 -19.86 -26.10
N ILE A 33 19.27 -19.15 -25.32
CA ILE A 33 20.28 -19.75 -24.44
C ILE A 33 19.62 -20.58 -23.32
N VAL A 34 18.57 -20.05 -22.70
CA VAL A 34 17.84 -20.69 -21.58
C VAL A 34 17.05 -21.93 -22.05
N ILE A 35 16.47 -21.89 -23.24
CA ILE A 35 15.73 -23.05 -23.77
C ILE A 35 16.71 -24.16 -24.19
N SER A 36 17.83 -23.79 -24.81
CA SER A 36 18.75 -24.75 -25.44
C SER A 36 19.68 -25.50 -24.46
N ASP A 37 20.00 -24.94 -23.29
CA ASP A 37 20.88 -25.60 -22.30
C ASP A 37 20.24 -25.65 -20.90
N ARG A 38 20.17 -26.86 -20.33
CA ARG A 38 19.69 -27.10 -18.97
C ARG A 38 20.51 -26.38 -17.91
N SER A 39 21.84 -26.28 -18.06
CA SER A 39 22.67 -25.59 -17.07
C SER A 39 22.47 -24.08 -17.15
N ALA A 40 22.30 -23.53 -18.36
CA ALA A 40 22.02 -22.11 -18.56
C ALA A 40 20.62 -21.75 -18.03
N ARG A 41 19.64 -22.64 -18.19
CA ARG A 41 18.32 -22.49 -17.55
C ARG A 41 18.40 -22.46 -16.02
N GLN A 42 19.17 -23.37 -15.43
CA GLN A 42 19.35 -23.37 -13.98
C GLN A 42 20.05 -22.09 -13.51
N TYR A 43 21.07 -21.64 -14.24
CA TYR A 43 21.76 -20.38 -13.96
C TYR A 43 20.82 -19.18 -14.04
N TYR A 44 20.00 -19.08 -15.10
CA TYR A 44 18.98 -18.03 -15.25
C TYR A 44 18.00 -18.00 -14.07
N LEU A 45 17.46 -19.17 -13.67
CA LEU A 45 16.54 -19.27 -12.53
C LEU A 45 17.22 -18.86 -11.22
N ASN A 46 18.44 -19.32 -10.97
CA ASN A 46 19.21 -18.94 -9.80
C ASN A 46 19.52 -17.43 -9.79
N TYR A 47 19.84 -16.85 -10.96
CA TYR A 47 20.13 -15.44 -11.10
C TYR A 47 18.89 -14.58 -10.86
N ILE A 48 17.74 -14.92 -11.47
CA ILE A 48 16.46 -14.25 -11.22
C ILE A 48 16.00 -14.45 -9.78
N GLN A 49 16.23 -15.62 -9.19
CA GLN A 49 15.96 -15.85 -7.77
C GLN A 49 16.85 -14.96 -6.91
N LEU A 50 18.15 -14.90 -7.16
CA LEU A 50 19.10 -14.08 -6.39
C LEU A 50 18.79 -12.58 -6.52
N HIS A 51 18.54 -12.09 -7.73
CA HIS A 51 18.13 -10.70 -7.95
C HIS A 51 16.72 -10.43 -7.43
N GLY A 52 15.84 -11.44 -7.52
CA GLY A 52 14.58 -11.50 -6.84
C GLY A 52 14.79 -11.28 -5.35
N THR A 53 15.55 -12.11 -4.65
CA THR A 53 15.83 -12.02 -3.21
C THR A 53 16.66 -10.80 -2.82
N LEU A 54 17.54 -10.27 -3.66
CA LEU A 54 18.24 -9.00 -3.37
C LEU A 54 17.29 -7.80 -3.45
N HIS A 55 16.31 -7.86 -4.35
CA HIS A 55 15.24 -6.85 -4.47
C HIS A 55 14.05 -7.14 -3.52
N TRP A 56 13.93 -8.39 -3.05
CA TRP A 56 12.84 -8.98 -2.25
C TRP A 56 13.30 -9.57 -0.91
N ASP A 57 14.47 -9.21 -0.36
CA ASP A 57 14.79 -9.42 1.07
C ASP A 57 13.96 -8.46 1.95
N ALA A 58 12.91 -7.87 1.38
CA ALA A 58 11.71 -7.39 2.04
C ALA A 58 10.54 -8.40 2.11
N ALA A 59 10.66 -9.64 1.59
CA ALA A 59 9.67 -10.72 1.71
C ALA A 59 10.26 -12.13 1.44
N GLY A 60 10.63 -12.83 2.52
CA GLY A 60 10.66 -14.29 2.75
C GLY A 60 10.92 -15.25 1.57
N GLY A 61 12.09 -15.90 1.60
CA GLY A 61 12.54 -16.89 0.61
C GLY A 61 11.73 -18.19 0.55
N LEU A 62 11.56 -18.69 -0.67
CA LEU A 62 11.16 -20.07 -0.98
C LEU A 62 12.34 -20.81 -1.60
N ALA A 63 12.66 -21.99 -1.08
CA ALA A 63 13.61 -22.91 -1.69
C ALA A 63 12.95 -23.66 -2.86
N LEU A 64 13.63 -23.75 -4.00
CA LEU A 64 13.16 -24.51 -5.16
C LEU A 64 13.25 -26.01 -4.88
N SER A 65 12.15 -26.73 -5.10
CA SER A 65 12.12 -28.20 -5.17
C SER A 65 12.64 -28.68 -6.54
N ASP A 66 13.24 -29.87 -6.58
CA ASP A 66 13.74 -30.48 -7.81
C ASP A 66 12.64 -30.66 -8.87
N VAL A 67 12.88 -30.10 -10.06
CA VAL A 67 11.95 -30.17 -11.19
C VAL A 67 11.98 -31.57 -11.80
N THR A 68 10.89 -32.32 -11.61
CA THR A 68 10.60 -33.51 -12.40
C THR A 68 10.23 -33.08 -13.82
N THR A 69 10.96 -33.59 -14.82
CA THR A 69 10.69 -33.36 -16.24
C THR A 69 9.32 -33.91 -16.63
N LEU A 70 8.35 -33.02 -16.87
CA LEU A 70 7.12 -33.38 -17.57
C LEU A 70 7.43 -33.55 -19.07
N ALA A 71 6.98 -34.66 -19.65
CA ALA A 71 7.12 -34.95 -21.07
C ALA A 71 6.39 -33.88 -21.93
N PRO A 72 6.89 -33.55 -23.13
CA PRO A 72 6.31 -32.50 -23.95
C PRO A 72 4.90 -32.88 -24.41
N SER A 73 3.91 -32.06 -24.05
CA SER A 73 2.56 -32.16 -24.61
C SER A 73 2.60 -31.78 -26.09
N GLN A 74 2.09 -32.63 -26.97
CA GLN A 74 1.91 -32.32 -28.38
C GLN A 74 1.00 -31.09 -28.53
N GLN A 75 1.57 -29.95 -28.94
CA GLN A 75 0.80 -28.79 -29.36
C GLN A 75 0.16 -29.08 -30.73
N GLN A 76 -1.17 -29.12 -30.78
CA GLN A 76 -1.92 -29.03 -32.02
C GLN A 76 -1.69 -27.66 -32.66
N VAL A 77 -1.08 -27.65 -33.84
CA VAL A 77 -0.93 -26.46 -34.68
C VAL A 77 -2.31 -26.07 -35.23
N ARG A 78 -2.91 -24.98 -34.71
CA ARG A 78 -4.07 -24.34 -35.34
C ARG A 78 -3.59 -23.46 -36.50
N SER A 79 -3.92 -23.86 -37.73
CA SER A 79 -3.65 -23.09 -38.93
C SER A 79 -4.40 -21.75 -38.94
N TYR A 80 -3.66 -20.65 -39.07
CA TYR A 80 -4.22 -19.31 -39.15
C TYR A 80 -4.64 -19.01 -40.60
N ARG A 81 -5.94 -19.20 -40.93
CA ARG A 81 -6.52 -18.75 -42.20
C ARG A 81 -6.93 -17.26 -42.11
N SER A 82 -6.66 -16.54 -43.19
CA SER A 82 -6.55 -15.09 -43.33
C SER A 82 -7.74 -14.23 -42.84
N ARG A 83 -7.47 -13.35 -41.87
CA ARG A 83 -8.38 -12.27 -41.37
C ARG A 83 -8.65 -11.12 -42.35
N ARG A 84 -8.20 -11.18 -43.61
CA ARG A 84 -8.32 -10.06 -44.55
C ARG A 84 -9.71 -9.89 -45.18
N PHE A 85 -10.58 -10.90 -45.14
CA PHE A 85 -11.93 -10.83 -45.72
C PHE A 85 -13.00 -10.24 -44.78
N ILE A 86 -12.82 -10.32 -43.46
CA ILE A 86 -13.84 -9.87 -42.49
C ILE A 86 -13.84 -8.34 -42.33
N ILE A 87 -12.68 -7.69 -42.49
CA ILE A 87 -12.53 -6.23 -42.33
C ILE A 87 -13.15 -5.45 -43.51
N ALA A 88 -13.19 -6.05 -44.71
CA ALA A 88 -13.75 -5.41 -45.89
C ALA A 88 -15.29 -5.31 -45.82
N ILE A 89 -15.97 -6.33 -45.28
CA ILE A 89 -17.45 -6.39 -45.24
C ILE A 89 -18.01 -5.42 -44.17
N THR A 90 -17.34 -5.27 -43.03
CA THR A 90 -17.79 -4.37 -41.95
C THR A 90 -17.68 -2.89 -42.34
N SER A 91 -16.73 -2.53 -43.21
CA SER A 91 -16.48 -1.15 -43.63
C SER A 91 -17.54 -0.63 -44.60
N VAL A 92 -18.06 -1.50 -45.48
CA VAL A 92 -19.13 -1.14 -46.44
C VAL A 92 -20.48 -0.97 -45.72
N ALA A 93 -20.78 -1.82 -44.73
CA ALA A 93 -22.01 -1.70 -43.94
C ALA A 93 -22.07 -0.39 -43.14
N ALA A 94 -20.94 0.04 -42.56
CA ALA A 94 -20.87 1.30 -41.80
C ALA A 94 -21.10 2.54 -42.69
N LEU A 95 -20.56 2.55 -43.92
CA LEU A 95 -20.75 3.65 -44.87
C LEU A 95 -22.20 3.76 -45.37
N LEU A 96 -22.90 2.63 -45.55
CA LEU A 96 -24.31 2.62 -45.93
C LEU A 96 -25.21 3.14 -44.80
N VAL A 97 -24.90 2.84 -43.53
CA VAL A 97 -25.65 3.35 -42.38
C VAL A 97 -25.46 4.87 -42.22
N VAL A 98 -24.23 5.37 -42.39
CA VAL A 98 -23.94 6.81 -42.34
C VAL A 98 -24.61 7.56 -43.50
N GLY A 99 -24.57 7.00 -44.72
CA GLY A 99 -25.26 7.56 -45.88
C GLY A 99 -26.77 7.63 -45.69
N TRP A 100 -27.38 6.59 -45.12
CA TRP A 100 -28.81 6.58 -44.80
C TRP A 100 -29.19 7.64 -43.75
N PHE A 101 -28.35 7.83 -42.72
CA PHE A 101 -28.58 8.84 -41.69
C PHE A 101 -28.45 10.28 -42.23
N LEU A 102 -27.45 10.53 -43.08
CA LEU A 102 -27.25 11.84 -43.71
C LEU A 102 -28.37 12.17 -44.70
N GLN A 103 -28.84 11.21 -45.48
CA GLN A 103 -29.94 11.42 -46.42
C GLN A 103 -31.29 11.65 -45.72
N ARG A 104 -31.51 10.98 -44.59
CA ARG A 104 -32.70 11.19 -43.75
C ARG A 104 -32.70 12.56 -43.07
N HIS A 105 -31.52 13.07 -42.70
CA HIS A 105 -31.38 14.39 -42.06
C HIS A 105 -31.42 15.54 -43.07
N TYR A 106 -30.99 15.31 -44.32
CA TYR A 106 -31.02 16.33 -45.38
C TYR A 106 -32.44 16.61 -45.90
N PHE A 107 -33.35 15.64 -45.82
CA PHE A 107 -34.74 15.80 -46.28
C PHE A 107 -35.73 16.35 -45.23
N SER A 108 -35.31 16.58 -43.97
CA SER A 108 -36.24 17.04 -42.91
C SER A 108 -36.30 18.55 -42.67
N HIS A 109 -35.56 19.37 -43.43
CA HIS A 109 -35.58 20.82 -43.26
C HIS A 109 -35.69 21.55 -44.60
N SER A 110 -36.94 21.71 -45.05
CA SER A 110 -37.33 22.71 -46.05
C SER A 110 -38.36 23.65 -45.43
N VAL A 111 -37.92 24.78 -44.87
CA VAL A 111 -38.75 25.97 -44.63
C VAL A 111 -37.89 27.22 -44.87
N GLU A 112 -38.52 28.21 -45.50
CA GLU A 112 -38.05 29.39 -46.25
C GLU A 112 -37.28 30.52 -45.50
N PRO A 113 -36.74 31.53 -46.23
CA PRO A 113 -35.64 32.39 -45.76
C PRO A 113 -36.13 33.74 -45.20
N THR A 114 -35.36 34.31 -44.28
CA THR A 114 -35.39 35.75 -43.99
C THR A 114 -34.00 36.31 -43.68
N ASP A 115 -33.62 37.23 -44.55
CA ASP A 115 -32.82 38.45 -44.43
C ASP A 115 -31.49 38.53 -43.67
N ILE A 116 -30.55 39.08 -44.44
CA ILE A 116 -29.14 39.35 -44.17
C ILE A 116 -29.02 40.67 -43.42
N VAL A 117 -28.27 40.69 -42.32
CA VAL A 117 -27.59 41.90 -41.82
C VAL A 117 -26.11 41.61 -41.65
N VAL A 118 -25.31 42.33 -42.45
CA VAL A 118 -23.85 42.32 -42.47
C VAL A 118 -23.31 43.25 -41.40
N VAL A 119 -22.41 42.77 -40.53
CA VAL A 119 -21.37 43.62 -39.91
C VAL A 119 -20.02 42.88 -39.88
N SER A 120 -19.07 43.52 -40.58
CA SER A 120 -17.63 43.28 -40.75
C SER A 120 -16.84 43.17 -39.43
N SER A 121 -16.00 42.14 -39.28
CA SER A 121 -14.50 42.14 -39.23
C SER A 121 -13.85 43.05 -38.17
N GLN A 122 -12.84 42.68 -37.38
CA GLN A 122 -11.59 41.98 -37.68
C GLN A 122 -10.91 41.51 -36.38
N LYS A 123 -10.16 40.41 -36.49
CA LYS A 123 -9.28 39.82 -35.49
C LYS A 123 -7.95 40.60 -35.42
N LYS A 124 -7.45 40.92 -34.23
CA LYS A 124 -6.05 41.35 -34.02
C LYS A 124 -5.44 40.56 -32.86
N GLN A 125 -4.50 39.67 -33.18
CA GLN A 125 -3.59 39.04 -32.23
C GLN A 125 -2.40 39.97 -31.98
N GLN A 126 -1.96 40.09 -30.73
CA GLN A 126 -0.65 40.63 -30.35
C GLN A 126 -0.07 39.87 -29.13
N PRO A 127 1.26 39.90 -28.93
CA PRO A 127 2.07 38.72 -28.60
C PRO A 127 2.40 38.52 -27.10
N LEU A 128 2.97 37.35 -26.79
CA LEU A 128 3.53 36.96 -25.49
C LEU A 128 4.60 37.96 -25.01
N VAL A 129 4.48 38.38 -23.75
CA VAL A 129 5.55 39.01 -22.96
C VAL A 129 5.82 38.12 -21.74
N ILE A 130 7.08 37.72 -21.57
CA ILE A 130 7.60 36.98 -20.42
C ILE A 130 8.15 38.02 -19.44
N GLU A 131 7.66 38.04 -18.20
CA GLU A 131 8.24 38.84 -17.11
C GLU A 131 8.97 37.94 -16.07
N PRO A 132 10.07 38.43 -15.45
CA PRO A 132 10.91 37.68 -14.51
C PRO A 132 10.31 37.60 -13.09
N PRO A 133 10.85 36.76 -12.18
CA PRO A 133 10.13 36.35 -10.98
C PRO A 133 10.15 37.43 -9.90
N VAL A 134 8.96 37.76 -9.39
CA VAL A 134 8.78 38.58 -8.19
C VAL A 134 8.88 37.70 -6.94
N THR A 135 9.77 38.09 -6.05
CA THR A 135 10.01 37.54 -4.70
C THR A 135 8.74 37.58 -3.85
N ARG A 136 8.31 36.41 -3.35
CA ARG A 136 7.13 36.30 -2.49
C ARG A 136 7.53 36.38 -1.02
N HIS A 137 7.20 37.49 -0.36
CA HIS A 137 7.22 37.60 1.09
C HIS A 137 6.36 36.49 1.74
N GLN A 138 6.98 35.68 2.60
CA GLN A 138 6.30 34.76 3.50
C GLN A 138 5.47 35.56 4.52
N LYS A 139 4.15 35.53 4.39
CA LYS A 139 3.25 35.81 5.52
C LYS A 139 3.06 34.52 6.30
N ASN A 140 3.58 34.50 7.53
CA ASN A 140 3.26 33.52 8.57
C ASN A 140 1.74 33.35 8.66
N ARG A 141 1.22 32.19 8.24
CA ARG A 141 -0.14 31.76 8.56
C ARG A 141 -0.04 30.73 9.68
N SER A 142 -0.40 31.14 10.90
CA SER A 142 -0.70 30.20 11.97
C SER A 142 -1.93 29.39 11.56
N LEU A 143 -1.75 28.09 11.30
CA LEU A 143 -2.86 27.16 11.13
C LEU A 143 -3.42 26.82 12.51
N LYS A 144 -4.69 27.16 12.73
CA LYS A 144 -5.43 26.80 13.93
C LYS A 144 -5.83 25.31 13.85
N PHE A 145 -5.46 24.56 14.88
CA PHE A 145 -5.85 23.17 15.09
C PHE A 145 -7.36 23.07 15.37
N PHE A 146 -8.02 22.08 14.76
CA PHE A 146 -9.29 21.56 15.26
C PHE A 146 -9.05 20.10 15.68
N PRO A 147 -9.11 19.76 16.98
CA PRO A 147 -9.13 18.37 17.38
C PRO A 147 -10.39 17.71 16.81
N ALA A 148 -10.23 16.58 16.12
CA ALA A 148 -11.37 15.74 15.78
C ALA A 148 -12.04 15.31 17.08
N LYS A 149 -13.33 15.65 17.26
CA LYS A 149 -14.13 15.08 18.35
C LYS A 149 -14.23 13.57 18.11
N PRO A 150 -14.05 12.73 19.15
CA PRO A 150 -14.37 11.31 19.02
C PRO A 150 -15.85 11.17 18.63
N PRO A 151 -16.20 10.18 17.79
CA PRO A 151 -17.60 9.92 17.46
C PRO A 151 -18.35 9.64 18.76
N ARG A 152 -19.39 10.45 19.00
CA ARG A 152 -20.30 10.26 20.12
C ARG A 152 -21.09 9.00 19.81
N LEU A 153 -20.90 7.93 20.59
CA LEU A 153 -21.83 6.80 20.60
C LEU A 153 -23.20 7.37 20.98
N MET A 154 -24.07 7.50 19.99
CA MET A 154 -25.46 7.87 20.18
C MET A 154 -26.17 6.67 20.81
N THR A 155 -26.26 6.64 22.13
CA THR A 155 -27.30 5.88 22.83
C THR A 155 -28.64 6.49 22.43
N GLN A 156 -29.39 5.79 21.59
CA GLN A 156 -30.77 6.14 21.29
C GLN A 156 -31.58 6.08 22.60
N GLN A 157 -32.07 7.22 23.04
CA GLN A 157 -33.19 7.27 23.98
C GLN A 157 -34.46 7.11 23.15
N ASN A 158 -35.14 5.98 23.33
CA ASN A 158 -36.49 5.77 22.84
C ASN A 158 -37.43 6.77 23.50
N THR A 159 -37.91 7.75 22.73
CA THR A 159 -39.15 8.46 23.03
C THR A 159 -40.26 7.82 22.22
N ALA A 160 -41.20 7.20 22.92
CA ALA A 160 -42.40 6.60 22.37
C ALA A 160 -43.25 7.66 21.62
N SER A 161 -43.69 7.32 20.42
CA SER A 161 -44.85 7.89 19.74
C SER A 161 -45.37 6.87 18.74
N SER A 162 -46.61 6.46 18.99
CA SER A 162 -47.42 5.51 18.24
C SER A 162 -47.46 5.79 16.74
N GLU A 163 -47.21 4.78 15.91
CA GLU A 163 -48.10 4.41 14.80
C GLU A 163 -47.80 2.97 14.33
N LYS A 164 -48.88 2.22 14.12
CA LYS A 164 -48.90 0.81 13.75
C LYS A 164 -48.49 0.68 12.29
N ASP A 165 -47.59 -0.25 11.99
CA ASP A 165 -47.70 -1.14 10.83
C ASP A 165 -46.90 -2.42 11.10
N GLU A 166 -47.57 -3.53 10.88
CA GLU A 166 -47.19 -4.90 11.24
C GLU A 166 -46.52 -5.53 10.01
N GLU A 167 -45.19 -5.60 10.00
CA GLU A 167 -44.45 -6.39 9.00
C GLU A 167 -43.41 -7.28 9.69
N THR A 168 -43.70 -8.58 9.67
CA THR A 168 -42.94 -9.63 10.33
C THR A 168 -41.59 -9.82 9.63
N SER A 169 -40.54 -9.20 10.17
CA SER A 169 -39.15 -9.53 9.82
C SER A 169 -38.50 -10.27 10.99
N THR A 170 -38.22 -11.55 10.78
CA THR A 170 -37.38 -12.34 11.68
C THR A 170 -35.94 -11.81 11.62
N GLU A 171 -35.60 -10.87 12.50
CA GLU A 171 -34.22 -10.49 12.77
C GLU A 171 -33.45 -11.71 13.30
N THR A 172 -32.52 -12.21 12.48
CA THR A 172 -31.54 -13.18 12.93
C THR A 172 -30.57 -12.44 13.87
N PRO A 173 -30.36 -12.89 15.12
CA PRO A 173 -29.46 -12.19 16.03
C PRO A 173 -28.05 -12.15 15.46
N LEU A 174 -27.43 -10.97 15.44
CA LEU A 174 -26.01 -10.82 15.16
C LEU A 174 -25.22 -11.81 16.04
N PRO A 175 -24.22 -12.52 15.48
CA PRO A 175 -23.38 -13.40 16.27
C PRO A 175 -22.78 -12.58 17.42
N LYS A 176 -23.01 -13.03 18.66
CA LYS A 176 -22.40 -12.42 19.84
C LYS A 176 -20.89 -12.43 19.61
N MET A 177 -20.31 -11.26 19.36
CA MET A 177 -18.86 -11.07 19.42
C MET A 177 -18.41 -11.64 20.76
N VAL A 178 -17.66 -12.74 20.72
CA VAL A 178 -16.97 -13.24 21.90
C VAL A 178 -15.99 -12.13 22.27
N HIS A 179 -16.40 -11.29 23.23
CA HIS A 179 -15.53 -10.30 23.82
C HIS A 179 -14.42 -11.09 24.48
N ARG A 180 -13.28 -11.22 23.78
CA ARG A 180 -12.04 -11.65 24.40
C ARG A 180 -11.85 -10.67 25.56
N PRO A 181 -11.78 -11.14 26.82
CA PRO A 181 -11.86 -10.26 27.97
C PRO A 181 -10.83 -9.15 27.79
N THR A 182 -11.33 -7.91 27.75
CA THR A 182 -10.49 -6.73 27.79
C THR A 182 -9.81 -6.79 29.15
N VAL A 183 -8.56 -7.24 29.15
CA VAL A 183 -7.72 -7.20 30.35
C VAL A 183 -7.76 -5.76 30.84
N PRO A 184 -8.26 -5.49 32.06
CA PRO A 184 -8.29 -4.15 32.59
C PRO A 184 -6.88 -3.58 32.51
N ILE A 185 -6.73 -2.41 31.90
CA ILE A 185 -5.45 -1.70 31.90
C ILE A 185 -5.24 -1.22 33.33
N GLU A 186 -4.53 -2.02 34.13
CA GLU A 186 -4.19 -1.68 35.50
C GLU A 186 -3.36 -0.38 35.53
N LYS A 187 -3.70 0.51 36.46
CA LYS A 187 -3.04 1.80 36.66
C LYS A 187 -1.60 1.69 37.17
N ASN A 188 -1.13 0.49 37.51
CA ASN A 188 0.26 0.15 37.82
C ASN A 188 0.54 -1.24 37.22
N PRO A 189 1.39 -1.40 36.20
CA PRO A 189 1.56 -2.69 35.55
C PRO A 189 2.21 -3.69 36.53
N PRO A 190 1.62 -4.89 36.72
CA PRO A 190 2.14 -5.91 37.61
C PRO A 190 3.30 -6.59 36.91
N LEU A 191 4.55 -6.28 37.30
CA LEU A 191 5.76 -6.65 36.54
C LEU A 191 5.74 -5.97 35.15
N SER A 192 6.79 -5.20 34.85
CA SER A 192 6.84 -4.29 33.70
C SER A 192 6.30 -4.90 32.38
N MET A 193 5.69 -4.11 31.49
CA MET A 193 5.29 -4.54 30.14
C MET A 193 6.41 -5.32 29.41
N VAL A 194 7.68 -5.04 29.73
CA VAL A 194 8.86 -5.79 29.29
C VAL A 194 8.81 -7.26 29.73
N SER A 195 8.51 -7.53 31.00
CA SER A 195 8.33 -8.90 31.52
C SER A 195 7.21 -9.65 30.79
N TYR A 196 6.09 -8.98 30.53
CA TYR A 196 5.00 -9.55 29.74
C TYR A 196 5.48 -9.92 28.33
N ILE A 197 6.14 -9.01 27.62
CA ILE A 197 6.66 -9.26 26.27
C ILE A 197 7.68 -10.41 26.28
N ASN A 198 8.63 -10.41 27.21
CA ASN A 198 9.64 -11.46 27.34
C ASN A 198 9.01 -12.83 27.56
N ASN A 199 8.01 -12.92 28.44
CA ASN A 199 7.30 -14.19 28.68
C ASN A 199 6.58 -14.69 27.41
N ARG A 200 5.98 -13.80 26.61
CA ARG A 200 5.32 -14.18 25.35
C ARG A 200 6.32 -14.66 24.29
N ILE A 201 7.50 -14.04 24.22
CA ILE A 201 8.58 -14.47 23.32
C ILE A 201 9.10 -15.84 23.77
N GLN A 202 9.37 -16.01 25.06
CA GLN A 202 9.85 -17.27 25.63
C GLN A 202 8.85 -18.41 25.40
N GLN A 203 7.55 -18.17 25.61
CA GLN A 203 6.51 -19.15 25.32
C GLN A 203 6.55 -19.58 23.85
N GLY A 204 6.70 -18.63 22.91
CA GLY A 204 6.80 -18.96 21.49
C GLY A 204 8.05 -19.79 21.14
N TRP A 205 9.16 -19.56 21.85
CA TRP A 205 10.36 -20.38 21.71
C TRP A 205 10.16 -21.80 22.23
N GLU A 206 9.53 -21.95 23.40
CA GLU A 206 9.23 -23.26 24.00
C GLU A 206 8.27 -24.07 23.10
N GLU A 207 7.19 -23.46 22.62
CA GLU A 207 6.23 -24.10 21.70
C GLU A 207 6.86 -24.48 20.36
N GLY A 208 7.81 -23.68 19.87
CA GLY A 208 8.52 -23.92 18.63
C GLY A 208 9.80 -24.75 18.77
N GLU A 209 10.11 -25.24 19.97
CA GLU A 209 11.37 -25.93 20.30
C GLU A 209 12.62 -25.14 19.85
N VAL A 210 12.54 -23.81 19.89
CA VAL A 210 13.60 -22.89 19.47
C VAL A 210 14.52 -22.60 20.65
N THR A 211 15.80 -22.86 20.48
CA THR A 211 16.82 -22.42 21.45
C THR A 211 17.22 -20.97 21.18
N PRO A 212 17.15 -20.05 22.16
CA PRO A 212 17.54 -18.67 21.96
C PRO A 212 19.04 -18.54 21.67
N SER A 213 19.40 -17.53 20.86
CA SER A 213 20.80 -17.17 20.64
C SER A 213 21.49 -16.77 21.95
N PRO A 214 22.81 -16.99 22.08
CA PRO A 214 23.56 -16.53 23.24
C PRO A 214 23.52 -15.01 23.38
N THR A 215 23.72 -14.53 24.60
CA THR A 215 23.83 -13.09 24.87
C THR A 215 24.95 -12.47 24.04
N THR A 216 24.65 -11.34 23.43
CA THR A 216 25.60 -10.55 22.62
C THR A 216 26.66 -9.87 23.50
N THR A 217 27.78 -9.47 22.92
CA THR A 217 28.79 -8.64 23.63
C THR A 217 28.33 -7.19 23.75
N ASP A 218 28.92 -6.43 24.68
CA ASP A 218 28.59 -5.02 24.87
C ASP A 218 28.78 -4.20 23.58
N GLU A 219 29.83 -4.46 22.81
CA GLU A 219 30.13 -3.76 21.56
C GLU A 219 29.07 -3.99 20.49
N GLU A 220 28.66 -5.26 20.33
CA GLU A 220 27.65 -5.64 19.37
C GLU A 220 26.26 -5.13 19.80
N TRP A 221 25.94 -5.22 21.09
CA TRP A 221 24.69 -4.69 21.64
C TRP A 221 24.53 -3.19 21.40
N VAL A 222 25.56 -2.39 21.70
CA VAL A 222 25.54 -0.94 21.48
C VAL A 222 25.39 -0.60 20.00
N ARG A 223 26.07 -1.33 19.12
CA ARG A 223 25.95 -1.13 17.67
C ARG A 223 24.54 -1.42 17.19
N ARG A 224 23.96 -2.56 17.56
CA ARG A 224 22.59 -2.94 17.19
C ARG A 224 21.58 -1.91 17.68
N LEU A 225 21.70 -1.49 18.94
CA LEU A 225 20.81 -0.51 19.54
C LEU A 225 20.81 0.85 18.81
N HIS A 226 21.99 1.36 18.44
CA HIS A 226 22.08 2.62 17.71
C HIS A 226 21.52 2.51 16.28
N LEU A 227 21.76 1.40 15.60
CA LEU A 227 21.20 1.13 14.28
C LEU A 227 19.68 1.05 14.34
N ASP A 228 19.14 0.33 15.32
CA ASP A 228 17.69 0.12 15.46
C ASP A 228 16.95 1.40 15.89
N ILE A 229 17.51 2.15 16.85
CA ILE A 229 16.82 3.34 17.39
C ILE A 229 17.06 4.57 16.50
N THR A 230 18.29 4.80 16.05
CA THR A 230 18.67 6.06 15.39
C THR A 230 19.07 5.90 13.92
N GLY A 231 19.18 4.67 13.42
CA GLY A 231 19.61 4.39 12.05
C GLY A 231 21.09 4.71 11.79
N LYS A 232 21.90 4.88 12.85
CA LYS A 232 23.30 5.33 12.75
C LYS A 232 24.23 4.39 13.48
N ILE A 233 25.47 4.29 13.00
CA ILE A 233 26.53 3.56 13.69
C ILE A 233 27.04 4.43 14.84
N PRO A 234 27.25 3.89 16.06
CA PRO A 234 27.79 4.65 17.18
C PRO A 234 29.23 5.08 16.90
N SER A 235 29.65 6.20 17.49
CA SER A 235 31.07 6.58 17.45
C SER A 235 31.91 5.64 18.31
N ALA A 236 33.19 5.46 17.97
CA ALA A 236 34.12 4.64 18.75
C ALA A 236 34.21 5.09 20.22
N LYS A 237 34.09 6.40 20.48
CA LYS A 237 34.08 6.96 21.84
C LYS A 237 32.87 6.49 22.65
N VAL A 238 31.68 6.45 22.04
CA VAL A 238 30.45 5.98 22.71
C VAL A 238 30.60 4.51 23.07
N VAL A 239 31.04 3.66 22.14
CA VAL A 239 31.27 2.22 22.40
C VAL A 239 32.29 2.03 23.53
N ALA A 240 33.44 2.68 23.45
CA ALA A 240 34.48 2.56 24.48
C ALA A 240 34.01 3.04 25.86
N SER A 241 33.15 4.05 25.92
CA SER A 241 32.58 4.54 27.18
C SER A 241 31.59 3.53 27.76
N PHE A 242 30.71 2.97 26.93
CA PHE A 242 29.73 1.98 27.36
C PHE A 242 30.35 0.67 27.86
N VAL A 243 31.39 0.17 27.19
CA VAL A 243 32.10 -1.07 27.58
C VAL A 243 32.82 -0.89 28.92
N LYS A 244 33.37 0.31 29.16
CA LYS A 244 34.06 0.64 30.42
C LYS A 244 33.08 0.86 31.57
N ASP A 245 31.87 1.31 31.29
CA ASP A 245 30.85 1.54 32.31
C ASP A 245 30.44 0.22 33.00
N LYS A 246 30.49 0.25 34.33
CA LYS A 246 30.12 -0.87 35.22
C LYS A 246 28.78 -0.63 35.92
N ASN A 247 28.10 0.48 35.63
CA ASN A 247 26.77 0.73 36.15
C ASN A 247 25.80 -0.37 35.66
N PRO A 248 25.11 -1.08 36.56
CA PRO A 248 24.13 -2.11 36.18
C PRO A 248 22.96 -1.54 35.34
N GLU A 249 22.71 -0.23 35.40
CA GLU A 249 21.64 0.44 34.65
C GLU A 249 22.08 1.04 33.31
N LYS A 250 23.35 0.88 32.92
CA LYS A 250 23.93 1.52 31.73
C LYS A 250 23.12 1.28 30.45
N SER A 251 22.56 0.07 30.29
CA SER A 251 21.73 -0.30 29.14
C SER A 251 20.43 0.50 29.09
N SER A 252 19.71 0.60 30.20
CA SER A 252 18.47 1.37 30.28
C SER A 252 18.72 2.86 30.07
N LEU A 253 19.81 3.39 30.62
CA LEU A 253 20.20 4.79 30.44
C LEU A 253 20.50 5.09 28.97
N LEU A 254 21.26 4.23 28.28
CA LEU A 254 21.55 4.42 26.85
C LEU A 254 20.28 4.33 26.00
N VAL A 255 19.37 3.39 26.29
CA VAL A 255 18.08 3.29 25.59
C VAL A 255 17.29 4.59 25.72
N ASN A 256 17.17 5.12 26.93
CA ASN A 256 16.47 6.38 27.19
C ASN A 256 17.13 7.56 26.46
N GLU A 257 18.46 7.67 26.51
CA GLU A 257 19.21 8.70 25.78
C GLU A 257 18.92 8.65 24.27
N LEU A 258 18.92 7.47 23.67
CA LEU A 258 18.69 7.30 22.25
C LEU A 258 17.24 7.61 21.86
N LEU A 259 16.25 7.22 22.69
CA LEU A 259 14.84 7.50 22.46
C LEU A 259 14.51 9.01 22.60
N GLU A 260 15.24 9.73 23.45
CA GLU A 260 15.11 11.19 23.59
C GLU A 260 15.83 11.95 22.47
N SER A 261 16.66 11.27 21.68
CA SER A 261 17.47 11.91 20.64
C SER A 261 16.65 12.34 19.40
N PRO A 262 17.04 13.43 18.71
CA PRO A 262 16.46 13.77 17.41
C PRO A 262 16.68 12.68 16.33
N GLY A 263 17.69 11.82 16.54
CA GLY A 263 18.00 10.68 15.68
C GLY A 263 16.87 9.65 15.66
N TYR A 264 16.30 9.34 16.83
CA TYR A 264 15.13 8.47 16.96
C TYR A 264 13.95 9.00 16.14
N VAL A 265 13.58 10.27 16.36
CA VAL A 265 12.43 10.89 15.68
C VAL A 265 12.60 10.83 14.16
N SER A 266 13.79 11.16 13.66
CA SER A 266 14.07 11.16 12.21
C SER A 266 14.03 9.74 11.64
N HIS A 267 14.68 8.79 12.30
CA HIS A 267 14.76 7.40 11.85
C HIS A 267 13.39 6.72 11.82
N PHE A 268 12.63 6.82 12.91
CA PHE A 268 11.30 6.22 13.00
C PHE A 268 10.30 6.88 12.05
N THR A 269 10.42 8.19 11.81
CA THR A 269 9.62 8.87 10.78
C THR A 269 9.84 8.24 9.41
N THR A 270 11.11 8.00 9.02
CA THR A 270 11.43 7.36 7.74
C THR A 270 10.93 5.92 7.67
N ILE A 271 11.18 5.11 8.71
CA ILE A 271 10.70 3.71 8.77
C ILE A 271 9.18 3.67 8.60
N TRP A 272 8.45 4.43 9.41
CA TRP A 272 7.00 4.38 9.41
C TRP A 272 6.39 4.97 8.14
N ALA A 273 6.95 6.05 7.58
CA ALA A 273 6.51 6.55 6.27
C ALA A 273 6.67 5.47 5.19
N ASN A 274 7.81 4.76 5.17
CA ASN A 274 8.04 3.66 4.23
C ASN A 274 7.07 2.49 4.44
N LEU A 275 6.80 2.10 5.70
CA LEU A 275 5.87 1.01 6.01
C LEU A 275 4.43 1.35 5.61
N LEU A 276 4.01 2.60 5.79
CA LEU A 276 2.62 3.04 5.59
C LEU A 276 2.29 3.29 4.11
N ILE A 277 3.20 3.90 3.35
CA ILE A 277 2.92 4.35 1.98
C ILE A 277 3.94 3.90 0.93
N GLY A 278 4.93 3.08 1.31
CA GLY A 278 6.04 2.71 0.42
C GLY A 278 7.07 3.83 0.25
N ARG A 279 8.08 3.60 -0.59
CA ARG A 279 9.12 4.60 -0.90
C ARG A 279 8.67 5.58 -1.99
N ASP A 280 7.87 5.09 -2.94
CA ASP A 280 7.38 5.88 -4.06
C ASP A 280 6.12 6.64 -3.69
N ALA A 281 6.14 7.96 -3.88
CA ALA A 281 4.97 8.80 -3.64
C ALA A 281 4.03 8.75 -4.86
N SER A 282 2.84 8.17 -4.68
CA SER A 282 1.78 8.31 -5.68
C SER A 282 1.33 9.78 -5.79
N ARG A 283 0.80 10.18 -6.96
CA ARG A 283 0.29 11.55 -7.21
C ARG A 283 -0.76 12.04 -6.22
N ASP A 284 -1.45 11.14 -5.53
CA ASP A 284 -2.54 11.46 -4.61
C ASP A 284 -2.06 11.61 -3.15
N VAL A 285 -0.77 11.38 -2.88
CA VAL A 285 -0.17 11.35 -1.55
C VAL A 285 0.83 12.50 -1.39
N ASN A 286 0.79 13.17 -0.24
CA ASN A 286 1.83 14.08 0.20
C ASN A 286 2.66 13.42 1.32
N ARG A 287 3.79 12.82 0.94
CA ARG A 287 4.73 12.18 1.88
C ARG A 287 5.23 13.15 2.95
N ALA A 288 5.55 14.39 2.58
CA ALA A 288 6.08 15.36 3.54
C ALA A 288 5.08 15.69 4.65
N SER A 289 3.79 15.80 4.33
CA SER A 289 2.73 15.99 5.34
C SER A 289 2.59 14.78 6.27
N LEU A 290 2.69 13.55 5.73
CA LEU A 290 2.72 12.34 6.56
C LEU A 290 3.95 12.29 7.47
N GLU A 291 5.14 12.57 6.93
CA GLU A 291 6.38 12.62 7.70
C GLU A 291 6.32 13.69 8.80
N GLN A 292 5.71 14.84 8.53
CA GLN A 292 5.46 15.86 9.54
C GLN A 292 4.55 15.34 10.67
N PHE A 293 3.45 14.66 10.33
CA PHE A 293 2.56 14.03 11.32
C PHE A 293 3.30 12.98 12.18
N LEU A 294 4.09 12.12 11.53
CA LEU A 294 4.86 11.06 12.21
C LEU A 294 5.94 11.65 13.11
N SER A 295 6.74 12.58 12.60
CA SER A 295 7.80 13.26 13.35
C SER A 295 7.25 13.97 14.59
N GLN A 296 6.12 14.67 14.45
CA GLN A 296 5.45 15.30 15.60
C GLN A 296 4.89 14.28 16.59
N SER A 297 4.46 13.12 16.11
CA SER A 297 3.92 12.06 16.97
C SER A 297 5.03 11.38 17.77
N PHE A 298 6.16 11.05 17.14
CA PHE A 298 7.32 10.44 17.81
C PHE A 298 8.00 11.42 18.77
N SER A 299 8.20 12.68 18.37
CA SER A 299 8.81 13.69 19.26
C SER A 299 8.00 13.99 20.53
N LYS A 300 6.68 13.79 20.48
CA LYS A 300 5.79 13.94 21.63
C LYS A 300 5.51 12.63 22.37
N ASN A 301 6.15 11.53 21.96
CA ASN A 301 5.88 10.19 22.46
C ASN A 301 4.38 9.86 22.52
N ARG A 302 3.66 10.15 21.43
CA ARG A 302 2.21 9.86 21.35
C ARG A 302 1.96 8.36 21.46
N THR A 303 0.89 8.00 22.16
CA THR A 303 0.53 6.59 22.34
C THR A 303 0.14 5.94 21.01
N TRP A 304 0.58 4.71 20.82
CA TRP A 304 0.39 3.98 19.56
C TRP A 304 -1.09 3.86 19.15
N ASN A 305 -1.99 3.61 20.11
CA ASN A 305 -3.43 3.54 19.86
C ASN A 305 -4.02 4.82 19.27
N GLN A 306 -3.53 6.00 19.68
CA GLN A 306 -3.98 7.29 19.11
C GLN A 306 -3.46 7.45 17.69
N MET A 307 -2.19 7.08 17.44
CA MET A 307 -1.62 7.14 16.09
C MET A 307 -2.34 6.19 15.13
N ALA A 308 -2.63 4.96 15.57
CA ALA A 308 -3.39 3.99 14.79
C ALA A 308 -4.80 4.49 14.48
N ALA A 309 -5.51 5.05 15.48
CA ALA A 309 -6.82 5.64 15.28
C ALA A 309 -6.78 6.80 14.28
N ASP A 310 -5.83 7.72 14.43
CA ASP A 310 -5.64 8.85 13.50
C ASP A 310 -5.40 8.38 12.07
N LEU A 311 -4.54 7.38 11.86
CA LEU A 311 -4.21 6.85 10.53
C LEU A 311 -5.40 6.12 9.88
N ILE A 312 -6.08 5.25 10.62
CA ILE A 312 -7.16 4.39 10.11
C ILE A 312 -8.46 5.18 9.89
N SER A 313 -8.72 6.22 10.69
CA SER A 313 -9.94 7.03 10.60
C SER A 313 -9.76 8.40 9.95
N ALA A 314 -8.59 8.67 9.37
CA ALA A 314 -8.29 9.98 8.80
C ALA A 314 -9.25 10.39 7.67
N GLU A 315 -9.71 11.64 7.75
CA GLU A 315 -10.40 12.35 6.69
C GLU A 315 -9.64 13.62 6.31
N GLY A 316 -9.88 14.18 5.12
CA GLY A 316 -9.27 15.45 4.72
C GLY A 316 -8.32 15.35 3.52
N ASP A 317 -7.77 16.51 3.16
CA ASP A 317 -6.80 16.66 2.07
C ASP A 317 -5.42 16.19 2.50
N ALA A 318 -4.67 15.61 1.56
CA ALA A 318 -3.32 15.07 1.76
C ALA A 318 -2.34 16.06 2.44
N GLU A 319 -2.51 17.37 2.25
CA GLU A 319 -1.64 18.36 2.88
C GLU A 319 -2.10 18.80 4.26
N GLU A 320 -3.41 18.94 4.45
CA GLU A 320 -3.99 19.49 5.67
C GLU A 320 -4.04 18.44 6.80
N ASN A 321 -4.18 17.16 6.44
CA ASN A 321 -4.12 16.05 7.37
C ASN A 321 -3.08 15.01 6.92
N GLY A 322 -1.89 15.04 7.54
CA GLY A 322 -0.81 14.10 7.25
C GLY A 322 -1.21 12.64 7.39
N ALA A 323 -2.06 12.29 8.36
CA ALA A 323 -2.51 10.92 8.59
C ALA A 323 -3.39 10.37 7.45
N ALA A 324 -4.12 11.25 6.73
CA ALA A 324 -4.95 10.87 5.58
C ALA A 324 -4.14 10.21 4.45
N ASN A 325 -2.84 10.48 4.37
CA ASN A 325 -1.97 9.91 3.35
C ASN A 325 -1.86 8.39 3.41
N PHE A 326 -2.02 7.78 4.60
CA PHE A 326 -2.02 6.32 4.73
C PHE A 326 -3.14 5.68 3.92
N LEU A 327 -4.38 6.10 4.13
CA LEU A 327 -5.51 5.58 3.36
C LEU A 327 -5.52 6.12 1.92
N LEU A 328 -5.04 7.34 1.63
CA LEU A 328 -4.95 7.82 0.24
C LEU A 328 -4.04 6.93 -0.64
N ALA A 329 -2.95 6.40 -0.06
CA ALA A 329 -2.05 5.48 -0.73
C ALA A 329 -2.70 4.10 -0.95
N ASN A 330 -3.47 3.61 0.03
CA ASN A 330 -3.91 2.22 0.08
C ASN A 330 -5.39 2.00 -0.31
N LEU A 331 -6.19 3.06 -0.43
CA LEU A 331 -7.61 3.01 -0.79
C LEU A 331 -7.76 2.96 -2.31
N ASN A 332 -7.48 1.78 -2.85
CA ASN A 332 -7.68 1.42 -4.25
C ASN A 332 -8.24 -0.02 -4.33
N ASN A 333 -8.59 -0.49 -5.52
CA ASN A 333 -9.06 -1.86 -5.75
C ASN A 333 -10.08 -2.37 -4.71
N GLN A 334 -11.23 -1.67 -4.56
CA GLN A 334 -12.27 -2.01 -3.59
C GLN A 334 -11.78 -2.08 -2.12
N ALA A 335 -10.80 -1.23 -1.77
CA ALA A 335 -10.20 -1.15 -0.43
C ALA A 335 -9.44 -2.41 0.04
N VAL A 336 -9.17 -3.36 -0.86
CA VAL A 336 -8.42 -4.58 -0.55
C VAL A 336 -7.03 -4.26 0.03
N PRO A 337 -6.20 -3.37 -0.57
CA PRO A 337 -4.88 -3.10 -0.01
C PRO A 337 -4.95 -2.39 1.34
N ALA A 338 -5.88 -1.45 1.52
CA ALA A 338 -6.14 -0.80 2.81
C ALA A 338 -6.47 -1.83 3.90
N THR A 339 -7.25 -2.86 3.57
CA THR A 339 -7.62 -3.94 4.49
C THR A 339 -6.40 -4.76 4.88
N ALA A 340 -5.66 -5.26 3.88
CA ALA A 340 -4.48 -6.09 4.10
C ALA A 340 -3.37 -5.37 4.86
N ILE A 341 -3.05 -4.13 4.48
CA ILE A 341 -1.97 -3.38 5.13
C ILE A 341 -2.36 -2.97 6.56
N THR A 342 -3.63 -2.66 6.82
CA THR A 342 -4.08 -2.34 8.18
C THR A 342 -3.96 -3.56 9.09
N ALA A 343 -4.44 -4.72 8.65
CA ALA A 343 -4.29 -5.95 9.42
C ALA A 343 -2.82 -6.29 9.69
N ARG A 344 -1.95 -6.16 8.66
CA ARG A 344 -0.53 -6.44 8.79
C ARG A 344 0.17 -5.51 9.79
N LEU A 345 -0.05 -4.19 9.67
CA LEU A 345 0.70 -3.20 10.44
C LEU A 345 0.16 -2.99 11.85
N PHE A 346 -1.15 -3.08 12.06
CA PHE A 346 -1.77 -2.74 13.34
C PHE A 346 -2.25 -3.97 14.13
N LEU A 347 -2.52 -5.09 13.46
CA LEU A 347 -2.91 -6.35 14.11
C LEU A 347 -1.80 -7.41 14.06
N GLY A 348 -0.66 -7.11 13.41
CA GLY A 348 0.43 -8.07 13.26
C GLY A 348 0.05 -9.33 12.48
N THR A 349 -1.02 -9.27 11.68
CA THR A 349 -1.60 -10.44 11.03
C THR A 349 -1.63 -10.26 9.51
N GLN A 350 -1.08 -11.23 8.78
CA GLN A 350 -1.16 -11.27 7.33
C GLN A 350 -2.43 -11.99 6.87
N VAL A 351 -3.38 -11.23 6.32
CA VAL A 351 -4.70 -11.73 5.90
C VAL A 351 -4.95 -11.59 4.40
N GLN A 352 -3.97 -11.10 3.62
CA GLN A 352 -4.14 -10.81 2.20
C GLN A 352 -4.59 -12.02 1.37
N CYS A 353 -4.11 -13.23 1.70
CA CYS A 353 -4.51 -14.45 1.00
C CYS A 353 -6.00 -14.79 1.26
N THR A 354 -6.52 -14.36 2.42
CA THR A 354 -7.92 -14.57 2.80
C THR A 354 -8.91 -13.75 2.02
N GLN A 355 -8.44 -12.84 1.15
CA GLN A 355 -9.31 -12.25 0.13
C GLN A 355 -10.02 -13.30 -0.72
N CYS A 356 -9.35 -14.41 -1.03
CA CYS A 356 -9.80 -15.41 -2.01
C CYS A 356 -10.17 -16.78 -1.42
N HIS A 357 -9.60 -17.16 -0.28
CA HIS A 357 -9.82 -18.47 0.35
C HIS A 357 -9.51 -18.43 1.84
N ASP A 358 -10.09 -19.34 2.64
CA ASP A 358 -9.72 -19.46 4.06
C ASP A 358 -8.23 -19.77 4.23
N HIS A 359 -7.60 -19.24 5.29
CA HIS A 359 -6.18 -19.48 5.53
C HIS A 359 -5.92 -20.98 5.79
N PRO A 360 -4.88 -21.58 5.19
CA PRO A 360 -4.65 -23.03 5.29
C PRO A 360 -4.20 -23.50 6.68
N PHE A 361 -3.58 -22.61 7.48
CA PHE A 361 -2.91 -22.97 8.74
C PHE A 361 -3.38 -22.17 9.96
N ASN A 362 -4.37 -21.28 9.81
CA ASN A 362 -4.89 -20.49 10.93
C ASN A 362 -6.40 -20.25 10.77
N ASP A 363 -7.01 -19.64 11.77
CA ASP A 363 -8.48 -19.53 11.85
C ASP A 363 -9.08 -18.43 10.96
N TRP A 364 -8.27 -17.64 10.26
CA TRP A 364 -8.79 -16.56 9.42
C TRP A 364 -9.59 -17.09 8.23
N LYS A 365 -10.83 -16.65 8.15
CA LYS A 365 -11.77 -16.98 7.07
C LYS A 365 -11.83 -15.89 6.03
N GLN A 366 -12.22 -16.28 4.82
CA GLN A 366 -12.45 -15.33 3.74
C GLN A 366 -13.47 -14.26 4.15
N ASP A 367 -14.52 -14.67 4.86
CA ASP A 367 -15.58 -13.78 5.28
C ASP A 367 -15.07 -12.66 6.21
N GLN A 368 -14.16 -12.99 7.13
CA GLN A 368 -13.58 -12.03 8.07
C GLN A 368 -12.72 -10.97 7.38
N PHE A 369 -12.05 -11.32 6.27
CA PHE A 369 -11.36 -10.33 5.44
C PHE A 369 -12.33 -9.29 4.90
N TRP A 370 -13.47 -9.76 4.38
CA TRP A 370 -14.46 -8.88 3.78
C TRP A 370 -15.29 -8.11 4.83
N GLU A 371 -15.54 -8.68 6.01
CA GLU A 371 -16.08 -7.95 7.16
C GLU A 371 -15.19 -6.76 7.54
N LEU A 372 -13.86 -6.96 7.62
CA LEU A 372 -12.92 -5.87 7.88
C LEU A 372 -12.89 -4.86 6.70
N ASN A 373 -12.95 -5.34 5.46
CA ASN A 373 -12.99 -4.51 4.26
C ASN A 373 -14.20 -3.55 4.23
N CYS A 374 -15.34 -3.96 4.80
CA CYS A 374 -16.56 -3.15 4.85
C CYS A 374 -16.34 -1.78 5.50
N PHE A 375 -15.50 -1.69 6.54
CA PHE A 375 -15.18 -0.41 7.18
C PHE A 375 -14.49 0.55 6.21
N PHE A 376 -13.53 0.07 5.42
CA PHE A 376 -12.81 0.89 4.46
C PHE A 376 -13.64 1.26 3.23
N LYS A 377 -14.60 0.42 2.83
CA LYS A 377 -15.54 0.73 1.74
C LYS A 377 -16.49 1.90 2.06
N GLN A 378 -16.61 2.27 3.33
CA GLN A 378 -17.31 3.48 3.76
C GLN A 378 -16.49 4.75 3.53
N THR A 379 -15.21 4.65 3.18
CA THR A 379 -14.36 5.80 2.85
C THR A 379 -14.23 5.95 1.33
N LYS A 380 -14.26 7.19 0.84
CA LYS A 380 -14.05 7.52 -0.59
C LYS A 380 -12.87 8.45 -0.77
N LYS A 381 -12.04 8.14 -1.76
CA LYS A 381 -11.06 9.09 -2.32
C LYS A 381 -11.76 9.95 -3.37
N VAL A 382 -11.89 11.24 -3.10
CA VAL A 382 -12.46 12.23 -4.03
C VAL A 382 -11.40 13.22 -4.47
N ARG A 383 -11.51 13.74 -5.70
CA ARG A 383 -10.65 14.83 -6.17
C ARG A 383 -11.37 16.17 -6.06
N SER A 384 -10.76 17.11 -5.35
CA SER A 384 -11.27 18.48 -5.25
C SER A 384 -11.11 19.21 -6.59
N SER A 385 -12.20 19.73 -7.16
CA SER A 385 -12.17 20.45 -8.44
C SER A 385 -11.31 21.73 -8.39
N LYS A 386 -11.21 22.38 -7.21
CA LYS A 386 -10.48 23.64 -7.03
C LYS A 386 -8.96 23.48 -6.96
N LYS A 387 -8.46 22.35 -6.42
CA LYS A 387 -7.02 22.12 -6.23
C LYS A 387 -6.46 20.92 -7.03
N LYS A 388 -7.30 20.16 -7.73
CA LYS A 388 -6.96 18.86 -8.39
C LYS A 388 -6.30 17.84 -7.44
N ARG A 389 -6.66 17.87 -6.15
CA ARG A 389 -6.03 17.04 -5.11
C ARG A 389 -6.96 16.00 -4.54
N ALA A 390 -6.38 14.88 -4.14
CA ALA A 390 -7.11 13.80 -3.50
C ALA A 390 -7.41 14.13 -2.04
N LYS A 391 -8.63 13.82 -1.62
CA LYS A 391 -9.14 13.97 -0.26
C LYS A 391 -9.90 12.72 0.12
N LEU A 392 -9.79 12.32 1.39
CA LEU A 392 -10.63 11.29 1.97
C LEU A 392 -11.89 11.92 2.56
N ILE A 393 -13.03 11.28 2.29
CA ILE A 393 -14.32 11.59 2.91
C ILE A 393 -14.95 10.29 3.42
N SER A 394 -15.57 10.34 4.58
CA SER A 394 -16.43 9.25 5.06
C SER A 394 -17.83 9.36 4.44
N GLN A 395 -18.43 8.23 4.09
CA GLN A 395 -19.78 8.16 3.57
C GLN A 395 -20.79 8.17 4.73
N GLN A 396 -21.73 9.12 4.70
CA GLN A 396 -22.72 9.28 5.77
C GLN A 396 -23.81 8.17 5.82
N LYS A 397 -23.95 7.38 4.75
CA LYS A 397 -24.81 6.19 4.70
C LYS A 397 -23.99 5.01 4.18
N GLY A 398 -23.65 4.08 5.07
CA GLY A 398 -23.15 2.77 4.70
C GLY A 398 -24.33 1.82 4.52
N GLY A 399 -24.56 1.33 3.30
CA GLY A 399 -25.44 0.17 3.08
C GLY A 399 -24.69 -1.13 3.38
N PRO A 400 -25.41 -2.27 3.44
CA PRO A 400 -24.77 -3.57 3.51
C PRO A 400 -23.75 -3.70 2.37
N THR A 401 -22.53 -4.07 2.74
CA THR A 401 -21.47 -4.30 1.78
C THR A 401 -21.44 -5.78 1.47
N PHE A 402 -21.92 -6.13 0.28
CA PHE A 402 -21.87 -7.49 -0.22
C PHE A 402 -20.52 -7.76 -0.89
N TYR A 403 -20.04 -8.98 -0.73
CA TYR A 403 -18.98 -9.57 -1.53
C TYR A 403 -19.48 -10.94 -1.99
N GLU A 404 -19.09 -11.31 -3.20
CA GLU A 404 -19.42 -12.61 -3.77
C GLU A 404 -18.27 -13.57 -3.47
N ASN A 405 -18.57 -14.71 -2.87
CA ASN A 405 -17.57 -15.76 -2.67
C ASN A 405 -17.64 -16.74 -3.86
N ARG A 406 -16.63 -17.60 -4.02
CA ARG A 406 -16.64 -18.59 -5.12
C ARG A 406 -17.68 -19.71 -4.95
N ARG A 407 -18.43 -19.72 -3.85
CA ARG A 407 -19.49 -20.68 -3.53
C ARG A 407 -20.88 -20.15 -3.89
N GLY A 408 -20.99 -18.94 -4.45
CA GLY A 408 -22.25 -18.24 -4.71
C GLY A 408 -22.66 -17.45 -3.50
#